data_AF-A0A1F9KJE0-F1
#
_entry.id   AF-A0A1F9KJE0-F1
#
_cell.length_a   1.000
_cell.length_b   1.000
_cell.length_c   1.000
_cell.angle_alpha   90.00
_cell.angle_beta   90.00
_cell.angle_gamma   90.00
#
_symmetry.space_group_name_H-M   'P 1'
#
loop_
_entity.id
_entity.type
_entity.pdbx_description
1 polymer ?
#
loop_
_entity_poly.entity_id
_entity_poly.type
_entity_poly.pdbx_seq_one_letter_code
_entity_poly.pdbx_strand_id
1 'polypeptide(L)'
;MPFNWTPEAMVAFISLASAFFFAVGQIWVRIGLQYAPPLSAVAISNAGTALWVWLTLAPFVSFASSSQTGIYLYMFLGVLSPLASQALLFASTLQVGISRASPIRNTAPLFASLLSVAFLGERWTTALVAGTVLIVMGGTLLGMRDSADPHEFKRTYLILPLIGALLGGVSSPLRKFGFSLVPSVPLATCALMTGGMLALLAYLAVTRTYKKLVMSRETILWFGLSGLASGIAITLNLAALEGGPVVIIAPLIATTPLFTVILSALYLRSYEKVTMKIALGATAICLGGVILVAFKF
;
A
#
# COMPACT_ATOMS: atom_id res chain seq x y z
N MET A 1 4.42 -8.98 32.99
CA MET A 1 5.29 -7.82 32.69
C MET A 1 4.68 -7.08 31.51
N PRO A 2 4.26 -5.81 31.63
CA PRO A 2 3.94 -5.06 30.43
C PRO A 2 5.27 -4.88 29.67
N PHE A 3 5.32 -5.32 28.42
CA PHE A 3 6.47 -5.03 27.56
C PHE A 3 6.58 -3.50 27.46
N ASN A 4 7.64 -2.91 28.02
CA ASN A 4 7.96 -1.49 27.82
C ASN A 4 8.50 -1.34 26.39
N TRP A 5 7.60 -1.27 25.42
CA TRP A 5 7.95 -0.93 24.05
C TRP A 5 8.40 0.52 24.00
N THR A 6 9.55 0.78 23.39
CA THR A 6 9.90 2.16 23.03
C THR A 6 8.90 2.67 21.98
N PRO A 7 8.61 3.98 21.92
CA PRO A 7 7.69 4.54 20.93
C PRO A 7 8.00 4.09 19.49
N GLU A 8 9.27 3.84 19.20
CA GLU A 8 9.73 3.55 17.86
C GLU A 8 9.66 2.07 17.51
N ALA A 9 9.91 1.19 18.49
CA ALA A 9 9.61 -0.22 18.35
C ALA A 9 8.10 -0.43 18.09
N MET A 10 7.26 0.40 18.71
CA MET A 10 5.82 0.41 18.46
C MET A 10 5.48 0.88 17.04
N VAL A 11 6.07 1.97 16.54
CA VAL A 11 5.89 2.42 15.14
C VAL A 11 6.33 1.35 14.13
N ALA A 12 7.47 0.70 14.38
CA ALA A 12 7.97 -0.36 13.51
C ALA A 12 7.01 -1.57 13.50
N PHE A 13 6.53 -1.98 14.66
CA PHE A 13 5.55 -3.06 14.79
C PHE A 13 4.25 -2.72 14.06
N ILE A 14 3.69 -1.52 14.25
CA ILE A 14 2.48 -1.06 13.57
C ILE A 14 2.68 -1.02 12.05
N SER A 15 3.87 -0.61 11.58
CA SER A 15 4.21 -0.60 10.15
C SER A 15 4.25 -2.01 9.56
N LEU A 16 4.85 -2.97 10.27
CA LEU A 16 4.88 -4.37 9.84
C LEU A 16 3.49 -5.02 9.89
N ALA A 17 2.68 -4.71 10.91
CA ALA A 17 1.30 -5.15 11.00
C ALA A 17 0.47 -4.61 9.82
N SER A 18 0.65 -3.34 9.48
CA SER A 18 0.03 -2.75 8.28
C SER A 18 0.48 -3.49 7.01
N ALA A 19 1.77 -3.73 6.84
CA ALA A 19 2.32 -4.47 5.70
C ALA A 19 1.72 -5.88 5.57
N PHE A 20 1.53 -6.58 6.70
CA PHE A 20 0.88 -7.88 6.80
C PHE A 20 -0.59 -7.82 6.37
N PHE A 21 -1.38 -6.88 6.90
CA PHE A 21 -2.79 -6.75 6.51
C PHE A 21 -2.97 -6.34 5.04
N PHE A 22 -2.06 -5.52 4.48
CA PHE A 22 -2.03 -5.30 3.03
C PHE A 22 -1.78 -6.59 2.26
N ALA A 23 -0.87 -7.46 2.73
CA ALA A 23 -0.62 -8.76 2.10
C ALA A 23 -1.84 -9.69 2.17
N VAL A 24 -2.51 -9.78 3.33
CA VAL A 24 -3.77 -10.53 3.49
C VAL A 24 -4.82 -10.05 2.47
N GLY A 25 -4.99 -8.72 2.36
CA GLY A 25 -5.88 -8.13 1.36
C GLY A 25 -5.52 -8.54 -0.06
N GLN A 26 -4.23 -8.52 -0.43
CA GLN A 26 -3.77 -8.96 -1.75
C GLN A 26 -4.07 -10.43 -2.04
N ILE A 27 -3.97 -11.33 -1.04
CA ILE A 27 -4.34 -12.75 -1.21
C ILE A 27 -5.82 -12.88 -1.54
N TRP A 28 -6.69 -12.17 -0.82
CA TRP A 28 -8.13 -12.18 -1.08
C TRP A 28 -8.50 -11.54 -2.41
N VAL A 29 -7.82 -10.46 -2.83
CA VAL A 29 -7.94 -9.96 -4.22
C VAL A 29 -7.56 -11.03 -5.22
N ARG A 30 -6.43 -11.72 -5.00
CA ARG A 30 -5.93 -12.75 -5.93
C ARG A 30 -6.91 -13.91 -6.08
N ILE A 31 -7.59 -14.32 -5.01
CA ILE A 31 -8.66 -15.32 -5.04
C ILE A 31 -9.89 -14.76 -5.76
N GLY A 32 -10.33 -13.54 -5.42
CA GLY A 32 -11.50 -12.90 -6.03
C GLY A 32 -11.36 -12.64 -7.54
N LEU A 33 -10.15 -12.41 -8.02
CA LEU A 33 -9.85 -12.23 -9.45
C LEU A 33 -10.11 -13.48 -10.30
N GLN A 34 -10.35 -14.64 -9.69
CA GLN A 34 -10.82 -15.85 -10.41
C GLN A 34 -12.29 -15.72 -10.84
N TYR A 35 -13.06 -14.83 -10.22
CA TYR A 35 -14.51 -14.69 -10.42
C TYR A 35 -14.90 -13.38 -11.12
N ALA A 36 -14.02 -12.38 -11.13
CA ALA A 36 -14.37 -11.04 -11.59
C ALA A 36 -13.17 -10.27 -12.17
N PRO A 37 -13.41 -9.31 -13.08
CA PRO A 37 -12.35 -8.52 -13.69
C PRO A 37 -11.67 -7.57 -12.69
N PRO A 38 -10.46 -7.05 -12.99
CA PRO A 38 -9.72 -6.13 -12.12
C PRO A 38 -10.50 -4.86 -11.72
N LEU A 39 -11.39 -4.37 -12.59
CA LEU A 39 -12.25 -3.23 -12.27
C LEU A 39 -13.16 -3.52 -11.06
N SER A 40 -13.74 -4.72 -10.99
CA SER A 40 -14.53 -5.17 -9.84
C SER A 40 -13.67 -5.27 -8.58
N ALA A 41 -12.41 -5.73 -8.71
CA ALA A 41 -11.49 -5.81 -7.58
C ALA A 41 -11.23 -4.43 -6.97
N VAL A 42 -10.90 -3.43 -7.80
CA VAL A 42 -10.71 -2.04 -7.36
C VAL A 42 -11.99 -1.51 -6.74
N ALA A 43 -13.12 -1.62 -7.44
CA ALA A 43 -14.36 -0.97 -7.03
C ALA A 43 -14.90 -1.55 -5.71
N ILE A 44 -14.99 -2.88 -5.62
CA ILE A 44 -15.59 -3.56 -4.47
C ILE A 44 -14.62 -3.55 -3.27
N SER A 45 -13.32 -3.71 -3.48
CA SER A 45 -12.36 -3.61 -2.36
C SER A 45 -12.31 -2.18 -1.81
N ASN A 46 -12.29 -1.15 -2.67
CA ASN A 46 -12.28 0.24 -2.21
C ASN A 46 -13.59 0.61 -1.49
N ALA A 47 -14.74 0.17 -2.02
CA ALA A 47 -16.02 0.34 -1.35
C ALA A 47 -16.06 -0.40 0.01
N GLY A 48 -15.54 -1.62 0.06
CA GLY A 48 -15.41 -2.40 1.29
C GLY A 48 -14.50 -1.71 2.30
N THR A 49 -13.34 -1.19 1.88
CA THR A 49 -12.43 -0.42 2.74
C THR A 49 -13.10 0.82 3.30
N ALA A 50 -13.77 1.61 2.46
CA ALA A 50 -14.48 2.81 2.90
C ALA A 50 -15.59 2.46 3.90
N LEU A 51 -16.37 1.41 3.62
CA LEU A 51 -17.42 0.92 4.51
C LEU A 51 -16.84 0.52 5.88
N TRP A 52 -15.80 -0.32 5.91
CA TRP A 52 -15.21 -0.79 7.16
C TRP A 52 -14.56 0.32 7.97
N VAL A 53 -13.85 1.24 7.30
CA VAL A 53 -13.26 2.41 7.96
C VAL A 53 -14.34 3.26 8.60
N TRP A 54 -15.43 3.58 7.89
CA TRP A 54 -16.52 4.35 8.48
C TRP A 54 -17.25 3.60 9.59
N LEU A 55 -17.54 2.30 9.43
CA LEU A 55 -18.20 1.52 10.47
C LEU A 55 -17.40 1.44 11.77
N THR A 56 -16.07 1.36 11.68
CA THR A 56 -15.20 1.16 12.85
C THR A 56 -14.69 2.47 13.45
N LEU A 57 -14.44 3.48 12.62
CA LEU A 57 -13.79 4.73 13.05
C LEU A 57 -14.76 5.89 13.24
N ALA A 58 -15.98 5.86 12.67
CA ALA A 58 -16.95 6.95 12.83
C ALA A 58 -17.18 7.38 14.29
N PRO A 59 -17.30 6.47 15.27
CA PRO A 59 -17.50 6.86 16.67
C PRO A 59 -16.33 7.67 17.27
N PHE A 60 -15.14 7.57 16.67
CA PHE A 60 -13.92 8.21 17.13
C PHE A 60 -13.54 9.44 16.28
N VAL A 61 -14.35 9.78 15.27
CA VAL A 61 -14.11 10.97 14.45
C VAL A 61 -14.39 12.21 15.29
N SER A 62 -13.40 13.09 15.38
CA SER A 62 -13.51 14.40 16.02
C SER A 62 -12.96 15.47 15.10
N PHE A 63 -13.71 16.56 14.95
CA PHE A 63 -13.34 17.72 14.13
C PHE A 63 -12.71 18.85 14.97
N ALA A 64 -12.71 18.75 16.30
CA ALA A 64 -12.44 19.87 17.21
C ALA A 64 -11.08 20.56 17.00
N SER A 65 -10.07 19.81 16.57
CA SER A 65 -8.69 20.28 16.35
C SER A 65 -8.26 20.23 14.87
N SER A 66 -9.20 20.00 13.95
CA SER A 66 -8.89 19.71 12.55
C SER A 66 -9.34 20.85 11.64
N SER A 67 -8.48 21.20 10.69
CA SER A 67 -8.77 22.20 9.67
C SER A 67 -9.52 21.59 8.48
N GLN A 68 -10.40 22.39 7.88
CA GLN A 68 -11.12 22.00 6.66
C GLN A 68 -10.15 21.74 5.49
N THR A 69 -9.08 22.54 5.36
CA THR A 69 -8.02 22.34 4.37
C THR A 69 -7.34 20.98 4.54
N GLY A 70 -7.08 20.56 5.78
CA GLY A 70 -6.49 19.24 6.06
C GLY A 70 -7.42 18.09 5.66
N ILE A 71 -8.73 18.23 5.88
CA ILE A 71 -9.71 17.23 5.46
C ILE A 71 -9.72 17.08 3.93
N TYR A 72 -9.75 18.20 3.20
CA TYR A 72 -9.69 18.16 1.73
C TYR A 72 -8.35 17.64 1.21
N LEU A 73 -7.24 17.95 1.89
CA LEU A 73 -5.94 17.36 1.59
C LEU A 73 -6.01 15.83 1.70
N TYR A 74 -6.54 15.29 2.80
CA TYR A 74 -6.70 13.84 2.95
C TYR A 74 -7.63 13.24 1.91
N MET A 75 -8.76 13.87 1.60
CA MET A 75 -9.63 13.42 0.50
C MET A 75 -8.88 13.34 -0.82
N PHE A 76 -8.13 14.38 -1.18
CA PHE A 76 -7.31 14.40 -2.39
C PHE A 76 -6.23 13.32 -2.39
N LEU A 77 -5.54 13.13 -1.25
CA LEU A 77 -4.53 12.09 -1.10
C LEU A 77 -5.12 10.70 -1.30
N GLY A 78 -6.38 10.47 -0.93
CA GLY A 78 -7.11 9.21 -1.17
C GLY A 78 -7.32 8.91 -2.65
N VAL A 79 -7.49 9.96 -3.46
CA VAL A 79 -7.56 9.85 -4.93
C VAL A 79 -6.20 9.45 -5.49
N LEU A 80 -5.11 10.07 -5.04
CA LEU A 80 -3.76 9.74 -5.52
C LEU A 80 -3.34 8.32 -5.11
N SER A 81 -3.55 7.98 -3.83
CA SER A 81 -3.26 6.68 -3.25
C SER A 81 -4.26 6.44 -2.10
N PRO A 82 -4.99 5.31 -2.09
CA PRO A 82 -4.74 4.13 -2.89
C PRO A 82 -5.33 4.16 -4.31
N LEU A 83 -6.35 4.96 -4.62
CA LEU A 83 -7.17 4.76 -5.84
C LEU A 83 -6.38 4.82 -7.16
N ALA A 84 -5.80 5.97 -7.50
CA ALA A 84 -5.12 6.15 -8.79
C ALA A 84 -3.85 5.30 -8.89
N SER A 85 -3.04 5.26 -7.82
CA SER A 85 -1.84 4.42 -7.75
C SER A 85 -2.17 2.94 -8.01
N GLN A 86 -3.24 2.42 -7.41
CA GLN A 86 -3.67 1.04 -7.60
C GLN A 86 -4.25 0.78 -9.00
N ALA A 87 -5.05 1.71 -9.53
CA ALA A 87 -5.58 1.60 -10.89
C ALA A 87 -4.46 1.58 -11.94
N LEU A 88 -3.45 2.45 -11.80
CA LEU A 88 -2.26 2.48 -12.65
C LEU A 88 -1.45 1.20 -12.54
N LEU A 89 -1.33 0.63 -11.35
CA LEU A 89 -0.65 -0.64 -11.15
C LEU A 89 -1.37 -1.79 -11.87
N PHE A 90 -2.69 -1.88 -11.76
CA PHE A 90 -3.46 -2.90 -12.49
C PHE A 90 -3.34 -2.72 -13.99
N ALA A 91 -3.48 -1.49 -14.49
CA ALA A 91 -3.27 -1.17 -15.89
C ALA A 91 -1.86 -1.55 -16.37
N SER A 92 -0.82 -1.25 -15.57
CA SER A 92 0.55 -1.62 -15.89
C SER A 92 0.74 -3.13 -15.95
N THR A 93 0.15 -3.88 -15.01
CA THR A 93 0.28 -5.33 -14.96
C THR A 93 -0.35 -5.98 -16.20
N LEU A 94 -1.45 -5.43 -16.71
CA LEU A 94 -2.08 -5.88 -17.95
C LEU A 94 -1.26 -5.54 -19.20
N GLN A 95 -0.52 -4.43 -19.20
CA GLN A 95 0.19 -3.93 -20.39
C GLN A 95 1.64 -4.43 -20.50
N VAL A 96 2.34 -4.54 -19.38
CA VAL A 96 3.78 -4.89 -19.36
C VAL A 96 4.10 -6.14 -18.56
N GLY A 97 3.11 -6.72 -17.88
CA GLY A 97 3.30 -7.89 -17.03
C GLY A 97 3.80 -7.56 -15.62
N ILE A 98 3.50 -8.44 -14.65
CA ILE A 98 3.82 -8.22 -13.24
C ILE A 98 5.32 -8.19 -12.97
N SER A 99 6.11 -9.00 -13.69
CA SER A 99 7.57 -9.08 -13.53
C SER A 99 8.28 -7.78 -13.90
N ARG A 100 7.66 -6.92 -14.73
CA ARG A 100 8.21 -5.62 -15.15
C ARG A 100 7.60 -4.47 -14.36
N ALA A 101 6.31 -4.54 -14.03
CA ALA A 101 5.63 -3.52 -13.24
C ALA A 101 6.09 -3.51 -11.77
N SER A 102 6.33 -4.69 -11.17
CA SER A 102 6.64 -4.82 -9.75
C SER A 102 7.96 -4.14 -9.34
N PRO A 103 9.09 -4.33 -10.06
CA PRO A 103 10.32 -3.62 -9.72
C PRO A 103 10.17 -2.10 -9.73
N ILE A 104 9.46 -1.56 -10.73
CA ILE A 104 9.22 -0.11 -10.82
C ILE A 104 8.30 0.35 -9.69
N ARG A 105 7.23 -0.39 -9.38
CA ARG A 105 6.35 -0.07 -8.25
C ARG A 105 7.11 -0.01 -6.93
N ASN A 106 8.02 -0.95 -6.72
CA ASN A 106 8.75 -1.07 -5.46
C ASN A 106 9.72 0.07 -5.22
N THR A 107 9.93 1.01 -6.16
CA THR A 107 10.70 2.24 -5.90
C THR A 107 9.89 3.32 -5.17
N ALA A 108 8.58 3.13 -4.96
CA ALA A 108 7.73 4.07 -4.20
C ALA A 108 8.31 4.51 -2.83
N PRO A 109 8.94 3.63 -2.02
CA PRO A 109 9.56 4.03 -0.75
C PRO A 109 10.77 4.94 -0.93
N LEU A 110 11.49 4.85 -2.05
CA LEU A 110 12.60 5.76 -2.38
C LEU A 110 12.06 7.16 -2.67
N PHE A 111 10.99 7.26 -3.46
CA PHE A 111 10.31 8.54 -3.69
C PHE A 111 9.78 9.13 -2.37
N ALA A 112 9.11 8.31 -1.55
CA ALA A 112 8.60 8.75 -0.25
C ALA A 112 9.71 9.28 0.67
N SER A 113 10.82 8.55 0.75
CA SER A 113 11.95 8.89 1.61
C SER A 113 12.68 10.14 1.11
N LEU A 114 12.89 10.27 -0.21
CA LEU A 114 13.55 11.45 -0.79
C LEU A 114 12.71 12.71 -0.57
N LEU A 115 11.40 12.60 -0.80
CA LEU A 115 10.48 13.72 -0.61
C LEU A 115 10.31 14.06 0.87
N SER A 116 10.34 13.10 1.78
CA SER A 116 10.24 13.42 3.22
C SER A 116 11.48 14.15 3.73
N VAL A 117 12.67 13.83 3.24
CA VAL A 117 13.87 14.63 3.53
C VAL A 117 13.72 16.06 2.99
N ALA A 118 13.30 16.19 1.73
CA ALA A 118 13.20 17.49 1.07
C ALA A 118 12.09 18.40 1.64
N PHE A 119 10.92 17.84 1.97
CA PHE A 119 9.73 18.60 2.38
C PHE A 119 9.54 18.66 3.90
N LEU A 120 9.93 17.62 4.64
CA LEU A 120 9.71 17.52 6.09
C LEU A 120 11.00 17.69 6.90
N GLY A 121 12.15 17.79 6.24
CA GLY A 121 13.45 17.89 6.92
C GLY A 121 13.84 16.63 7.68
N GLU A 122 13.29 15.46 7.31
CA GLU A 122 13.66 14.19 7.92
C GLU A 122 15.14 13.87 7.69
N ARG A 123 15.79 13.22 8.66
CA ARG A 123 17.22 12.87 8.56
C ARG A 123 17.43 11.57 7.78
N TRP A 124 18.35 11.61 6.83
CA TRP A 124 18.91 10.43 6.18
C TRP A 124 20.26 10.07 6.78
N THR A 125 20.39 8.82 7.22
CA THR A 125 21.66 8.20 7.54
C THR A 125 21.95 7.12 6.51
N THR A 126 23.22 6.78 6.35
CA THR A 126 23.69 5.75 5.42
C THR A 126 23.00 4.40 5.66
N ALA A 127 22.77 4.04 6.93
CA ALA A 127 22.04 2.83 7.31
C ALA A 127 20.61 2.80 6.75
N LEU A 128 19.93 3.94 6.68
CA LEU A 128 18.53 4.03 6.24
C LEU A 128 18.39 3.93 4.75
N VAL A 129 19.31 4.56 4.04
CA VAL A 129 19.42 4.41 2.60
C VAL A 129 19.72 2.95 2.28
N ALA A 130 20.69 2.33 2.95
CA ALA A 130 21.05 0.93 2.74
C ALA A 130 19.87 -0.02 3.04
N GLY A 131 19.20 0.14 4.19
CA GLY A 131 18.05 -0.68 4.56
C GLY A 131 16.87 -0.52 3.60
N THR A 132 16.59 0.72 3.17
CA THR A 132 15.54 0.99 2.17
C THR A 132 15.87 0.34 0.83
N VAL A 133 17.10 0.49 0.34
CA VAL A 133 17.54 -0.12 -0.92
C VAL A 133 17.44 -1.64 -0.85
N LEU A 134 17.85 -2.26 0.26
CA LEU A 134 17.73 -3.71 0.47
C LEU A 134 16.28 -4.18 0.43
N ILE A 135 15.36 -3.48 1.09
CA ILE A 135 13.93 -3.83 1.05
C ILE A 135 13.36 -3.67 -0.35
N VAL A 136 13.70 -2.57 -1.05
CA VAL A 136 13.23 -2.33 -2.42
C VAL A 136 13.74 -3.43 -3.35
N MET A 137 15.05 -3.73 -3.31
CA MET A 137 15.66 -4.79 -4.10
C MET A 137 15.05 -6.15 -3.77
N GLY A 138 14.91 -6.49 -2.48
CA GLY A 138 14.29 -7.73 -2.07
C GLY A 138 12.83 -7.86 -2.53
N GLY A 139 12.04 -6.78 -2.39
CA GLY A 139 10.69 -6.71 -2.92
C GLY A 139 10.64 -6.85 -4.44
N THR A 140 11.59 -6.26 -5.17
CA THR A 140 11.68 -6.42 -6.64
C THR A 140 11.93 -7.88 -7.00
N LEU A 141 12.86 -8.55 -6.32
CA LEU A 141 13.19 -9.96 -6.56
C LEU A 141 11.99 -10.87 -6.28
N LEU A 142 11.26 -10.64 -5.18
CA LEU A 142 10.04 -11.39 -4.85
C LEU A 142 8.90 -11.12 -5.84
N GLY A 143 8.86 -9.91 -6.41
CA GLY A 143 7.83 -9.50 -7.36
C GLY A 143 8.05 -10.00 -8.79
N MET A 144 9.28 -10.40 -9.13
CA MET A 144 9.63 -10.94 -10.43
C MET A 144 9.22 -12.42 -10.49
N ARG A 145 8.38 -12.77 -11.47
CA ARG A 145 8.08 -14.16 -11.79
C ARG A 145 9.04 -14.70 -12.84
N ASP A 146 9.41 -15.96 -12.70
CA ASP A 146 10.25 -16.70 -13.66
C ASP A 146 9.55 -17.02 -14.99
N SER A 147 8.25 -16.71 -15.10
CA SER A 147 7.51 -16.86 -16.35
C SER A 147 8.08 -15.92 -17.40
N ALA A 148 8.53 -16.48 -18.53
CA ALA A 148 8.75 -15.73 -19.75
C ALA A 148 7.42 -15.12 -20.16
N ASP A 149 7.18 -13.85 -19.85
CA ASP A 149 6.00 -13.14 -20.33
C ASP A 149 6.14 -13.02 -21.86
N PRO A 150 5.41 -13.83 -22.66
CA PRO A 150 5.69 -13.98 -24.09
C PRO A 150 5.25 -12.75 -24.89
N HIS A 151 4.54 -11.82 -24.26
CA HIS A 151 4.01 -10.65 -24.92
C HIS A 151 5.08 -9.58 -25.10
N GLU A 152 5.30 -9.26 -26.38
CA GLU A 152 5.89 -7.98 -26.79
C GLU A 152 5.08 -6.84 -26.18
N PHE A 153 5.76 -5.91 -25.51
CA PHE A 153 5.14 -4.76 -24.88
C PHE A 153 5.79 -3.48 -25.40
N LYS A 154 5.02 -2.39 -25.43
CA LYS A 154 5.58 -1.07 -25.74
C LYS A 154 6.23 -0.49 -24.49
N ARG A 155 7.52 -0.11 -24.58
CA ARG A 155 8.28 0.51 -23.47
C ARG A 155 7.58 1.71 -22.86
N THR A 156 6.79 2.44 -23.64
CA THR A 156 5.97 3.57 -23.16
C THR A 156 5.05 3.19 -22.00
N TYR A 157 4.55 1.96 -21.93
CA TYR A 157 3.68 1.52 -20.82
C TYR A 157 4.41 1.34 -19.48
N LEU A 158 5.75 1.38 -19.45
CA LEU A 158 6.52 1.45 -18.19
C LEU A 158 6.32 2.79 -17.45
N ILE A 159 5.73 3.80 -18.10
CA ILE A 159 5.33 5.04 -17.44
C ILE A 159 4.20 4.82 -16.43
N LEU A 160 3.32 3.83 -16.65
CA LEU A 160 2.18 3.56 -15.77
C LEU A 160 2.60 3.13 -14.35
N PRO A 161 3.45 2.10 -14.16
CA PRO A 161 3.91 1.72 -12.82
C PRO A 161 4.83 2.80 -12.22
N LEU A 162 5.53 3.59 -13.03
CA LEU A 162 6.36 4.71 -12.56
C LEU A 162 5.51 5.83 -11.96
N ILE A 163 4.45 6.26 -12.67
CA ILE A 163 3.49 7.23 -12.12
C ILE A 163 2.81 6.64 -10.89
N GLY A 164 2.41 5.36 -10.93
CA GLY A 164 1.83 4.69 -9.77
C GLY A 164 2.74 4.70 -8.53
N ALA A 165 4.04 4.45 -8.72
CA ALA A 165 5.05 4.52 -7.67
C ALA A 165 5.26 5.96 -7.17
N LEU A 166 5.29 6.94 -8.06
CA LEU A 166 5.43 8.35 -7.72
C LEU A 166 4.23 8.84 -6.92
N LEU A 167 2.99 8.53 -7.34
CA LEU A 167 1.78 8.90 -6.60
C LEU A 167 1.76 8.29 -5.20
N GLY A 168 2.15 7.01 -5.09
CA GLY A 168 2.29 6.35 -3.79
C GLY A 168 3.36 7.00 -2.92
N GLY A 169 4.51 7.31 -3.52
CA GLY A 169 5.66 7.94 -2.87
C GLY A 169 5.37 9.35 -2.36
N VAL A 170 4.77 10.20 -3.19
CA VAL A 170 4.37 11.58 -2.85
C VAL A 170 3.28 11.60 -1.78
N SER A 171 2.37 10.63 -1.79
CA SER A 171 1.27 10.58 -0.83
C SER A 171 1.75 10.40 0.61
N SER A 172 2.83 9.65 0.86
CA SER A 172 3.32 9.38 2.23
C SER A 172 3.78 10.62 3.00
N PRO A 173 4.70 11.47 2.51
CA PRO A 173 5.09 12.70 3.20
C PRO A 173 3.95 13.71 3.29
N LEU A 174 3.05 13.78 2.29
CA LEU A 174 1.88 14.65 2.38
C LEU A 174 0.86 14.19 3.44
N ARG A 175 0.70 12.87 3.65
CA ARG A 175 -0.09 12.34 4.78
C ARG A 175 0.57 12.67 6.11
N LYS A 176 1.91 12.51 6.23
CA LYS A 176 2.64 12.91 7.44
C LYS A 176 2.43 14.39 7.75
N PHE A 177 2.60 15.25 6.75
CA PHE A 177 2.30 16.68 6.87
C PHE A 177 0.83 16.94 7.25
N GLY A 178 -0.10 16.21 6.64
CA GLY A 178 -1.54 16.30 6.89
C GLY A 178 -1.93 16.13 8.36
N PHE A 179 -1.17 15.40 9.16
CA PHE A 179 -1.41 15.31 10.61
C PHE A 179 -1.19 16.62 11.37
N SER A 180 -0.40 17.56 10.83
CA SER A 180 -0.33 18.93 11.39
C SER A 180 -1.64 19.71 11.21
N LEU A 181 -2.47 19.31 10.24
CA LEU A 181 -3.75 19.93 9.90
C LEU A 181 -4.97 19.15 10.40
N VAL A 182 -4.81 17.83 10.61
CA VAL A 182 -5.81 16.87 11.09
C VAL A 182 -5.12 15.93 12.09
N PRO A 183 -4.95 16.34 13.35
CA PRO A 183 -4.29 15.53 14.39
C PRO A 183 -5.24 14.45 14.94
N SER A 184 -5.74 13.61 14.03
CA SER A 184 -6.69 12.53 14.33
C SER A 184 -6.60 11.46 13.25
N VAL A 185 -6.04 10.29 13.59
CA VAL A 185 -6.00 9.11 12.71
C VAL A 185 -7.40 8.69 12.24
N PRO A 186 -8.45 8.61 13.10
CA PRO A 186 -9.80 8.29 12.65
C PRO A 186 -10.32 9.23 11.56
N LEU A 187 -10.24 10.56 11.78
CA LEU A 187 -10.72 11.54 10.81
C LEU A 187 -9.89 11.52 9.52
N ALA A 188 -8.56 11.47 9.62
CA ALA A 188 -7.66 11.37 8.49
C ALA A 188 -7.97 10.14 7.61
N THR A 189 -8.18 8.98 8.23
CA THR A 189 -8.49 7.72 7.53
C THR A 189 -9.86 7.79 6.85
N CYS A 190 -10.89 8.28 7.54
CA CYS A 190 -12.23 8.46 6.98
C CYS A 190 -12.23 9.46 5.82
N ALA A 191 -11.53 10.59 5.94
CA ALA A 191 -11.39 11.58 4.88
C ALA A 191 -10.66 11.00 3.65
N LEU A 192 -9.55 10.30 3.87
CA LEU A 192 -8.78 9.60 2.83
C LEU A 192 -9.67 8.63 2.03
N MET A 193 -10.41 7.76 2.72
CA MET A 193 -11.28 6.79 2.04
C MET A 193 -12.50 7.43 1.38
N THR A 194 -13.02 8.52 1.93
CA THR A 194 -14.13 9.27 1.34
C THR A 194 -13.72 9.90 0.01
N GLY A 195 -12.56 10.56 -0.04
CA GLY A 195 -12.08 11.15 -1.29
C GLY A 195 -11.82 10.11 -2.38
N GLY A 196 -11.19 8.99 -2.03
CA GLY A 196 -11.02 7.86 -2.95
C GLY A 196 -12.35 7.27 -3.42
N MET A 197 -13.32 7.07 -2.53
CA MET A 197 -14.64 6.55 -2.89
C MET A 197 -15.41 7.51 -3.81
N LEU A 198 -15.42 8.81 -3.52
CA LEU A 198 -16.09 9.81 -4.35
C LEU A 198 -15.47 9.88 -5.76
N ALA A 199 -14.14 9.85 -5.85
CA ALA A 199 -13.45 9.83 -7.14
C ALA A 199 -13.73 8.54 -7.93
N LEU A 200 -13.80 7.39 -7.26
CA LEU A 200 -14.20 6.12 -7.88
C LEU A 200 -15.63 6.20 -8.41
N LEU A 201 -16.58 6.68 -7.61
CA LEU A 201 -17.98 6.82 -8.02
C LEU A 201 -18.12 7.78 -9.21
N ALA A 202 -17.42 8.92 -9.17
CA ALA A 202 -17.37 9.86 -10.29
C ALA A 202 -16.79 9.21 -11.55
N TYR A 203 -15.67 8.49 -11.43
CA TYR A 203 -15.08 7.75 -12.54
C TYR A 203 -16.05 6.73 -13.14
N LEU A 204 -16.70 5.90 -12.30
CA LEU A 204 -17.65 4.88 -12.74
C LEU A 204 -18.87 5.53 -13.44
N ALA A 205 -19.38 6.63 -12.91
CA ALA A 205 -20.51 7.36 -13.46
C ALA A 205 -20.18 8.01 -14.82
N VAL A 206 -19.07 8.74 -14.91
CA VAL A 206 -18.63 9.44 -16.13
C VAL A 206 -18.29 8.46 -17.25
N THR A 207 -17.55 7.40 -16.93
CA THR A 207 -17.12 6.41 -17.93
C THR A 207 -18.18 5.34 -18.22
N ARG A 208 -19.26 5.30 -17.43
CA ARG A 208 -20.31 4.27 -17.44
C ARG A 208 -19.77 2.84 -17.32
N THR A 209 -18.58 2.69 -16.75
CA THR A 209 -17.92 1.38 -16.58
C THR A 209 -18.51 0.57 -15.43
N TYR A 210 -19.42 1.14 -14.63
CA TYR A 210 -20.20 0.40 -13.63
C TYR A 210 -20.94 -0.82 -14.24
N LYS A 211 -21.30 -0.77 -15.52
CA LYS A 211 -21.92 -1.89 -16.25
C LYS A 211 -20.99 -3.09 -16.45
N LYS A 212 -19.67 -2.88 -16.32
CA LYS A 212 -18.65 -3.94 -16.42
C LYS A 212 -18.32 -4.56 -15.06
N LEU A 213 -18.94 -4.08 -13.98
CA LEU A 213 -18.76 -4.65 -12.66
C LEU A 213 -19.48 -5.99 -12.58
N VAL A 214 -18.73 -7.05 -12.34
CA VAL A 214 -19.28 -8.34 -11.92
C VAL A 214 -19.50 -8.27 -10.41
N MET A 215 -20.74 -8.53 -9.99
CA MET A 215 -21.16 -8.60 -8.60
C MET A 215 -21.79 -9.97 -8.32
N SER A 216 -20.95 -10.94 -7.98
CA SER A 216 -21.39 -12.25 -7.49
C SER A 216 -21.18 -12.36 -5.97
N ARG A 217 -21.75 -13.38 -5.33
CA ARG A 217 -21.54 -13.66 -3.90
C ARG A 217 -20.06 -13.83 -3.57
N GLU A 218 -19.34 -14.55 -4.42
CA GLU A 218 -17.89 -14.81 -4.30
C GLU A 218 -17.11 -13.50 -4.45
N THR A 219 -17.50 -12.69 -5.42
CA THR A 219 -16.84 -11.40 -5.69
C THR A 219 -17.00 -10.45 -4.51
N ILE A 220 -18.22 -10.31 -3.97
CA ILE A 220 -18.52 -9.47 -2.81
C ILE A 220 -17.79 -9.99 -1.58
N LEU A 221 -17.77 -11.31 -1.36
CA LEU A 221 -17.08 -11.92 -0.23
C LEU A 221 -15.56 -11.66 -0.29
N TRP A 222 -14.89 -12.04 -1.37
CA TRP A 222 -13.44 -11.97 -1.45
C TRP A 222 -12.92 -10.52 -1.52
N PHE A 223 -13.56 -9.67 -2.33
CA PHE A 223 -13.16 -8.26 -2.39
C PHE A 223 -13.63 -7.47 -1.17
N GLY A 224 -14.74 -7.84 -0.53
CA GLY A 224 -15.17 -7.26 0.74
C GLY A 224 -14.22 -7.59 1.89
N LEU A 225 -13.75 -8.85 1.97
CA LEU A 225 -12.69 -9.26 2.90
C LEU A 225 -11.39 -8.50 2.59
N SER A 226 -10.97 -8.42 1.31
CA SER A 226 -9.84 -7.56 0.91
C SER A 226 -10.02 -6.12 1.40
N GLY A 227 -11.23 -5.58 1.28
CA GLY A 227 -11.60 -4.26 1.76
C GLY A 227 -11.40 -4.11 3.26
N LEU A 228 -11.81 -5.11 4.06
CA LEU A 228 -11.60 -5.15 5.51
C LEU A 228 -10.11 -5.13 5.87
N ALA A 229 -9.32 -6.05 5.30
CA ALA A 229 -7.89 -6.11 5.56
C ALA A 229 -7.18 -4.82 5.14
N SER A 230 -7.56 -4.24 3.99
CA SER A 230 -7.03 -2.96 3.52
C SER A 230 -7.43 -1.79 4.43
N GLY A 231 -8.62 -1.83 5.04
CA GLY A 231 -9.09 -0.85 6.02
C GLY A 231 -8.26 -0.87 7.31
N ILE A 232 -7.99 -2.07 7.83
CA ILE A 232 -7.09 -2.26 8.96
C ILE A 232 -5.68 -1.77 8.58
N ALA A 233 -5.18 -2.19 7.43
CA ALA A 233 -3.83 -1.83 6.96
C ALA A 233 -3.64 -0.33 6.80
N ILE A 234 -4.57 0.39 6.15
CA ILE A 234 -4.43 1.83 5.94
C ILE A 234 -4.54 2.62 7.24
N THR A 235 -5.38 2.17 8.18
CA THR A 235 -5.51 2.77 9.51
C THR A 235 -4.21 2.62 10.29
N LEU A 236 -3.63 1.42 10.31
CA LEU A 236 -2.32 1.16 10.94
C LEU A 236 -1.20 1.97 10.27
N ASN A 237 -1.20 2.08 8.94
CA ASN A 237 -0.22 2.89 8.22
C ASN A 237 -0.31 4.37 8.61
N LEU A 238 -1.53 4.91 8.73
CA LEU A 238 -1.74 6.28 9.17
C LEU A 238 -1.35 6.49 10.63
N ALA A 239 -1.63 5.53 11.53
CA ALA A 239 -1.16 5.57 12.91
C ALA A 239 0.37 5.54 13.01
N ALA A 240 1.04 4.69 12.21
CA ALA A 240 2.49 4.69 12.13
C ALA A 240 3.02 6.05 11.64
N LEU A 241 2.43 6.59 10.57
CA LEU A 241 2.80 7.91 10.01
C LEU A 241 2.58 9.02 11.01
N GLU A 242 1.52 9.02 11.82
CA GLU A 242 1.35 10.00 12.89
C GLU A 242 2.53 9.91 13.88
N GLY A 243 2.85 8.70 14.36
CA GLY A 243 3.83 8.45 15.41
C GLY A 243 5.31 8.45 15.00
N GLY A 244 5.65 8.35 13.72
CA GLY A 244 7.06 8.22 13.30
C GLY A 244 7.42 8.82 11.94
N PRO A 245 8.71 8.80 11.57
CA PRO A 245 9.21 9.41 10.34
C PRO A 245 8.97 8.53 9.10
N VAL A 246 8.66 9.17 7.99
CA VAL A 246 8.36 8.53 6.69
C VAL A 246 9.55 7.71 6.19
N VAL A 247 10.78 8.17 6.41
CA VAL A 247 12.02 7.44 6.08
C VAL A 247 12.17 6.09 6.79
N ILE A 248 11.35 5.76 7.79
CA ILE A 248 11.26 4.41 8.40
C ILE A 248 10.07 3.67 7.85
N ILE A 249 8.91 4.34 7.91
CA ILE A 249 7.62 3.70 7.76
C ILE A 249 7.42 3.24 6.32
N ALA A 250 7.75 4.07 5.34
CA ALA A 250 7.56 3.73 3.93
C ALA A 250 8.34 2.46 3.51
N PRO A 251 9.63 2.30 3.88
CA PRO A 251 10.34 1.04 3.68
C PRO A 251 9.76 -0.15 4.45
N LEU A 252 9.34 0.01 5.72
CA LEU A 252 8.75 -1.10 6.48
C LEU A 252 7.42 -1.57 5.88
N ILE A 253 6.61 -0.65 5.36
CA ILE A 253 5.40 -0.98 4.59
C ILE A 253 5.76 -1.72 3.30
N ALA A 254 6.89 -1.39 2.66
CA ALA A 254 7.37 -2.05 1.46
C ALA A 254 7.82 -3.51 1.67
N THR A 255 7.76 -4.02 2.90
CA THR A 255 7.93 -5.44 3.21
C THR A 255 6.69 -6.29 2.89
N THR A 256 5.56 -5.69 2.49
CA THR A 256 4.33 -6.42 2.07
C THR A 256 4.59 -7.62 1.14
N PRO A 257 5.47 -7.55 0.11
CA PRO A 257 5.74 -8.71 -0.75
C PRO A 257 6.26 -9.94 0.00
N LEU A 258 7.01 -9.76 1.09
CA LEU A 258 7.48 -10.87 1.93
C LEU A 258 6.28 -11.62 2.54
N PHE A 259 5.36 -10.90 3.17
CA PHE A 259 4.14 -11.48 3.72
C PHE A 259 3.26 -12.08 2.63
N THR A 260 3.16 -11.44 1.46
CA THR A 260 2.38 -11.96 0.33
C THR A 260 2.90 -13.31 -0.16
N VAL A 261 4.23 -13.49 -0.25
CA VAL A 261 4.83 -14.77 -0.63
C VAL A 261 4.57 -15.84 0.43
N ILE A 262 4.78 -15.51 1.71
CA ILE A 262 4.53 -16.46 2.83
C ILE A 262 3.07 -16.91 2.83
N LEU A 263 2.12 -15.97 2.75
CA LEU A 263 0.69 -16.29 2.72
C LEU A 263 0.30 -17.04 1.45
N SER A 264 0.89 -16.71 0.30
CA SER A 264 0.66 -17.44 -0.95
C SER A 264 1.12 -18.89 -0.82
N ALA A 265 2.29 -19.15 -0.24
CA ALA A 265 2.78 -20.50 -0.01
C ALA A 265 1.86 -21.32 0.93
N LEU A 266 1.31 -20.67 1.97
CA LEU A 266 0.44 -21.33 2.95
C LEU A 266 -0.97 -21.64 2.39
N TYR A 267 -1.59 -20.67 1.72
CA TYR A 267 -3.00 -20.73 1.32
C TYR A 267 -3.22 -21.11 -0.15
N LEU A 268 -2.28 -20.81 -1.04
CA LEU A 268 -2.40 -21.00 -2.49
C LEU A 268 -1.50 -22.14 -3.01
N ARG A 269 -1.13 -23.09 -2.13
CA ARG A 269 -0.21 -24.27 -2.17
C ARG A 269 0.27 -24.87 -3.52
N SER A 270 -0.25 -24.46 -4.67
CA SER A 270 -0.05 -25.09 -5.98
C SER A 270 0.89 -24.33 -6.95
N TYR A 271 1.52 -23.20 -6.60
CA TYR A 271 2.19 -22.37 -7.63
C TYR A 271 3.58 -21.78 -7.34
N GLU A 272 4.13 -21.87 -6.13
CA GLU A 272 5.44 -21.24 -5.84
C GLU A 272 6.44 -22.29 -5.35
N LYS A 273 7.23 -22.85 -6.28
CA LYS A 273 8.47 -23.53 -5.91
C LYS A 273 9.36 -22.46 -5.28
N VAL A 274 9.84 -22.68 -4.05
CA VAL A 274 10.79 -21.79 -3.39
C VAL A 274 12.06 -21.77 -4.24
N THR A 275 12.23 -20.72 -5.04
CA THR A 275 13.42 -20.53 -5.86
C THR A 275 14.49 -19.76 -5.07
N MET A 276 15.75 -19.84 -5.51
CA MET A 276 16.83 -19.05 -4.92
C MET A 276 16.51 -17.55 -4.93
N LYS A 277 15.75 -17.08 -5.94
CA LYS A 277 15.28 -15.68 -6.02
C LYS A 277 14.36 -15.31 -4.85
N ILE A 278 13.46 -16.22 -4.46
CA ILE A 278 12.57 -16.01 -3.30
C ILE A 278 13.38 -15.95 -2.01
N ALA A 279 14.34 -16.86 -1.82
CA ALA A 279 15.21 -16.85 -0.65
C ALA A 279 16.02 -15.55 -0.55
N LEU A 280 16.70 -15.16 -1.64
CA LEU A 280 17.48 -13.91 -1.69
C LEU A 280 16.62 -12.67 -1.46
N GLY A 281 15.44 -12.62 -2.07
CA GLY A 281 14.50 -11.51 -1.89
C GLY A 281 14.01 -11.38 -0.45
N ALA A 282 13.64 -12.50 0.17
CA ALA A 282 13.22 -12.54 1.56
C ALA A 282 14.35 -12.15 2.51
N THR A 283 15.56 -12.70 2.32
CA THR A 283 16.75 -12.33 3.11
C THR A 283 17.06 -10.85 2.99
N ALA A 284 17.02 -10.27 1.79
CA ALA A 284 17.27 -8.85 1.59
C ALA A 284 16.24 -7.97 2.33
N ILE A 285 14.95 -8.33 2.28
CA ILE A 285 13.90 -7.62 3.05
C ILE A 285 14.16 -7.73 4.55
N CYS A 286 14.44 -8.93 5.07
CA CYS A 286 14.72 -9.13 6.49
C CYS A 286 15.93 -8.34 6.96
N LEU A 287 17.05 -8.38 6.22
CA LEU A 287 18.25 -7.62 6.53
C LEU A 287 17.99 -6.11 6.49
N GLY A 288 17.28 -5.63 5.46
CA GLY A 288 16.92 -4.22 5.37
C GLY A 288 16.02 -3.76 6.52
N GLY A 289 15.03 -4.59 6.90
CA GLY A 289 14.17 -4.34 8.06
C GLY A 289 14.95 -4.29 9.38
N VAL A 290 15.87 -5.25 9.60
CA VAL A 290 16.76 -5.24 10.77
C VAL A 290 17.61 -3.98 10.78
N ILE A 291 18.19 -3.57 9.64
CA ILE A 291 19.01 -2.36 9.57
C ILE A 291 18.19 -1.12 9.95
N LEU A 292 16.95 -1.01 9.44
CA LEU A 292 16.07 0.12 9.74
C LEU A 292 15.63 0.19 11.19
N VAL A 293 15.46 -0.95 11.86
CA VAL A 293 15.05 -1.02 13.27
C VAL A 293 16.26 -0.86 14.21
N ALA A 294 17.40 -1.46 13.87
CA ALA A 294 18.58 -1.51 14.74
C ALA A 294 19.50 -0.28 14.65
N PHE A 295 19.65 0.33 13.47
CA PHE A 295 20.61 1.42 13.23
C PHE A 295 19.94 2.80 13.11
N LYS A 296 18.81 2.96 13.80
CA LYS A 296 18.04 4.19 13.75
C LYS A 296 17.70 4.78 15.12
N PHE A 297 18.53 4.43 16.10
CA PHE A 297 18.70 5.13 17.36
C PHE A 297 20.20 5.35 17.58
#